data_AF-X1MEN5-F1
#
_entry.id   AF-X1MEN5-F1
#
_cell.length_a   1.000
_cell.length_b   1.000
_cell.length_c   1.000
_cell.angle_alpha   90.00
_cell.angle_beta   90.00
_cell.angle_gamma   90.00
#
_symmetry.space_group_name_H-M   'P 1'
#
loop_
_entity.id
_entity.type
_entity.pdbx_description
1 polymer ?
#
loop_
_entity_poly.entity_id
_entity_poly.type
_entity_poly.pdbx_seq_one_letter_code
_entity_poly.pdbx_strand_id
1 'polypeptide(L)'
;RIAAQISSLLKTGRQIVIITSGAIGMGAGRLALTARVKDTKMRQACAAIGQPLLMAEWRKSFLRYDVNVAQVLLTAEVLDN
;
A
#
# COMPACT_ATOMS: atom_id res chain seq x y z
N ARG A 1 0.25 -4.62 13.86
CA ARG A 1 -1.07 -4.39 14.50
C ARG A 1 -2.23 -4.58 13.52
N ILE A 2 -2.35 -3.79 12.45
CA ILE A 2 -3.47 -3.86 11.49
C ILE A 2 -3.65 -5.27 10.89
N ALA A 3 -2.58 -5.90 10.41
CA ALA A 3 -2.66 -7.26 9.86
C ALA A 3 -3.23 -8.29 10.85
N ALA A 4 -2.97 -8.14 12.15
CA ALA A 4 -3.52 -9.04 13.18
C ALA A 4 -5.04 -8.86 13.32
N GLN A 5 -5.48 -7.60 13.37
CA GLN A 5 -6.91 -7.26 13.47
C GLN A 5 -7.68 -7.74 12.25
N ILE A 6 -7.14 -7.49 11.05
CA ILE A 6 -7.75 -7.96 9.80
C ILE A 6 -7.79 -9.48 9.73
N SER A 7 -6.71 -10.18 10.12
CA SER A 7 -6.70 -11.65 10.14
C SER A 7 -7.73 -12.24 11.12
N SER A 8 -7.99 -11.56 12.25
CA SER A 8 -9.07 -11.94 13.17
C SER A 8 -10.45 -11.78 12.50
N LEU A 9 -10.68 -10.68 11.79
CA LEU A 9 -11.94 -10.45 11.06
C LEU A 9 -12.15 -11.47 9.93
N LEU A 10 -11.10 -11.83 9.18
CA LEU A 10 -11.20 -12.84 8.12
C LEU A 10 -11.65 -14.20 8.68
N LYS A 11 -11.18 -14.60 9.87
CA LYS A 11 -11.62 -15.84 10.54
C LYS A 11 -13.11 -15.88 10.88
N THR A 12 -13.79 -14.74 10.89
CA THR A 12 -15.23 -14.64 11.11
C THR A 12 -16.06 -14.75 9.82
N GLY A 13 -15.44 -15.05 8.68
CA GLY A 13 -16.10 -15.15 7.37
C GLY A 13 -16.34 -13.81 6.66
N ARG A 14 -15.78 -12.71 7.16
CA ARG A 14 -15.91 -11.38 6.54
C ARG A 14 -14.95 -11.22 5.37
N GLN A 15 -15.41 -10.54 4.31
CA GLN A 15 -14.57 -10.09 3.21
C GLN A 15 -14.01 -8.69 3.52
N ILE A 16 -12.72 -8.47 3.24
CA ILE A 16 -12.03 -7.24 3.64
C ILE A 16 -11.23 -6.67 2.45
N VAL A 17 -11.39 -5.36 2.23
CA VAL A 17 -10.57 -4.56 1.32
C VAL A 17 -9.77 -3.55 2.14
N ILE A 18 -8.50 -3.37 1.80
CA ILE A 18 -7.61 -2.39 2.45
C ILE A 18 -7.35 -1.26 1.46
N ILE A 19 -7.71 -0.05 1.85
CA ILE A 19 -7.35 1.17 1.13
C ILE A 19 -6.29 1.90 1.97
N THR A 20 -5.11 2.10 1.40
CA THR A 20 -3.96 2.61 2.14
C THR A 20 -3.19 3.64 1.34
N SER A 21 -2.62 4.61 2.05
CA SER A 21 -1.71 5.62 1.52
C SER A 21 -0.26 5.24 1.83
N GLY A 22 0.69 6.16 1.64
CA GLY A 22 2.07 5.98 2.12
C GLY A 22 3.12 5.65 1.05
N ALA A 23 2.72 5.28 -0.17
CA ALA A 23 3.66 4.98 -1.26
C ALA A 23 4.65 6.13 -1.53
N ILE A 24 4.17 7.38 -1.61
CA ILE A 24 5.06 8.55 -1.81
C ILE A 24 6.06 8.69 -0.65
N GLY A 25 5.62 8.50 0.60
CA GLY A 25 6.49 8.61 1.77
C GLY A 25 7.58 7.53 1.77
N MET A 26 7.23 6.31 1.37
CA MET A 26 8.18 5.22 1.24
C MET A 26 9.21 5.46 0.13
N GLY A 27 8.78 6.00 -1.01
CA GLY A 27 9.69 6.38 -2.08
C GLY A 27 10.61 7.54 -1.68
N ALA A 28 10.06 8.58 -1.04
CA ALA A 28 10.83 9.71 -0.55
C ALA A 28 11.91 9.28 0.47
N GLY A 29 11.55 8.40 1.41
CA GLY A 29 12.50 7.80 2.34
C GLY A 29 13.59 6.97 1.63
N ARG A 30 13.21 6.20 0.59
CA ARG A 30 14.19 5.44 -0.21
C ARG A 30 15.17 6.32 -0.97
N LEU A 31 14.74 7.52 -1.36
CA LEU A 31 15.56 8.55 -2.03
C LEU A 31 16.24 9.51 -1.05
N ALA A 32 16.15 9.29 0.26
CA ALA A 32 16.68 10.17 1.30
C ALA A 32 16.22 11.64 1.18
N LEU A 33 15.00 11.86 0.68
CA LEU A 33 14.41 13.19 0.60
C LEU A 33 13.96 13.63 1.99
N THR A 34 14.52 14.74 2.47
CA THR A 34 14.22 15.28 3.81
C THR A 34 13.08 16.29 3.77
N ALA A 35 12.86 16.94 2.63
CA ALA A 35 11.77 17.89 2.44
C ALA A 35 10.50 17.21 1.88
N ARG A 36 9.35 17.82 2.16
CA ARG A 36 8.07 17.37 1.58
C ARG A 36 8.12 17.48 0.05
N VAL A 37 7.85 16.38 -0.64
CA VAL A 37 7.76 16.33 -2.10
C VAL A 37 6.49 17.05 -2.57
N LYS A 38 6.66 18.24 -3.18
CA LYS A 38 5.55 19.08 -3.65
C LYS A 38 5.25 18.92 -5.13
N ASP A 39 6.30 18.79 -5.95
CA ASP A 39 6.19 18.66 -7.39
C ASP A 39 5.49 17.34 -7.79
N THR A 40 4.57 17.41 -8.75
CA THR A 40 3.75 16.27 -9.18
C THR A 40 4.58 15.16 -9.80
N LYS A 41 5.56 15.50 -10.66
CA LYS A 41 6.41 14.49 -11.31
C LYS A 41 7.24 13.76 -10.26
N MET A 42 7.80 14.50 -9.31
CA MET A 42 8.56 13.90 -8.21
C MET A 42 7.68 13.06 -7.28
N ARG A 43 6.44 13.46 -7.04
CA ARG A 43 5.47 12.65 -6.28
C ARG A 43 5.16 11.34 -6.99
N GLN A 44 4.96 11.37 -8.31
CA GLN A 44 4.74 10.17 -9.13
C GLN A 44 5.97 9.25 -9.10
N ALA A 45 7.18 9.81 -9.24
CA ALA A 45 8.43 9.03 -9.13
C ALA A 45 8.57 8.36 -7.75
N CYS A 46 8.30 9.10 -6.67
CA CYS A 46 8.30 8.54 -5.33
C CYS A 46 7.22 7.47 -5.16
N ALA A 47 6.01 7.66 -5.70
CA ALA A 47 4.96 6.65 -5.66
C ALA A 47 5.38 5.38 -6.40
N ALA A 48 5.98 5.50 -7.59
CA ALA A 48 6.46 4.35 -8.38
C ALA A 48 7.53 3.54 -7.64
N ILE A 49 8.43 4.20 -6.91
CA ILE A 49 9.44 3.53 -6.08
C ILE A 49 8.80 2.92 -4.82
N GLY A 50 7.94 3.68 -4.14
CA GLY A 50 7.44 3.31 -2.84
C GLY A 50 6.28 2.33 -2.84
N GLN A 51 5.49 2.26 -3.92
CA GLN A 51 4.36 1.33 -4.04
C GLN A 51 4.79 -0.15 -3.91
N PRO A 52 5.79 -0.66 -4.66
CA PRO A 52 6.22 -2.06 -4.50
C PRO A 52 6.82 -2.33 -3.11
N LEU A 53 7.49 -1.34 -2.51
CA LEU A 53 8.00 -1.43 -1.14
C LEU A 53 6.85 -1.52 -0.12
N LEU A 54 5.81 -0.69 -0.27
CA LEU A 54 4.61 -0.72 0.58
C LEU A 54 3.91 -2.07 0.49
N MET A 55 3.79 -2.60 -0.73
CA MET A 55 3.18 -3.91 -0.96
C MET A 55 4.03 -5.06 -0.39
N ALA A 56 5.35 -4.94 -0.38
CA ALA A 56 6.23 -5.91 0.28
C ALA A 56 6.00 -5.93 1.79
N GLU A 57 5.86 -4.77 2.44
CA GLU A 57 5.58 -4.69 3.88
C GLU A 57 4.19 -5.23 4.24
N TRP A 58 3.19 -5.03 3.38
CA TRP A 58 1.88 -5.66 3.54
C TRP A 58 1.98 -7.17 3.42
N ARG A 59 2.63 -7.70 2.37
CA ARG A 59 2.85 -9.15 2.20
C ARG A 59 3.54 -9.75 3.41
N LYS A 60 4.67 -9.17 3.83
CA LYS A 60 5.41 -9.61 5.03
C LYS A 60 4.55 -9.57 6.29
N SER A 61 3.73 -8.54 6.44
CA SER A 61 2.86 -8.38 7.61
C SER A 61 1.72 -9.38 7.69
N PHE A 62 1.22 -9.86 6.56
CA PHE A 62 0.13 -10.84 6.47
C PHE A 62 0.63 -12.28 6.39
N LEU A 63 1.86 -12.52 5.92
CA LEU A 63 2.44 -13.86 5.78
C LEU A 63 2.40 -14.68 7.08
N ARG A 64 2.67 -14.05 8.23
CA ARG A 64 2.61 -14.70 9.57
C ARG A 64 1.21 -15.19 9.98
N TYR A 65 0.16 -14.79 9.25
CA TYR A 65 -1.22 -15.23 9.47
C TYR A 65 -1.72 -16.13 8.34
N ASP A 66 -0.85 -16.54 7.42
CA ASP A 66 -1.19 -17.33 6.23
C ASP A 66 -2.27 -16.67 5.36
N VAL A 67 -2.26 -15.33 5.31
CA VAL A 67 -3.18 -14.53 4.50
C VAL A 67 -2.46 -14.01 3.28
N ASN A 68 -2.93 -14.41 2.10
CA ASN A 68 -2.49 -13.85 0.83
C ASN A 68 -3.09 -12.46 0.61
N VAL A 69 -2.26 -11.53 0.12
CA VAL A 69 -2.69 -10.19 -0.25
C VAL A 69 -2.34 -9.91 -1.71
N ALA A 70 -3.26 -9.25 -2.42
CA ALA A 70 -3.09 -8.83 -3.80
C ALA A 70 -3.09 -7.31 -3.91
N GLN A 71 -2.33 -6.78 -4.87
CA GLN A 71 -2.31 -5.35 -5.15
C GLN A 71 -3.32 -5.03 -6.25
N VAL A 72 -4.06 -3.94 -6.05
CA VAL A 72 -4.94 -3.34 -7.06
C VAL A 72 -4.62 -1.85 -7.12
N LEU A 73 -4.35 -1.33 -8.33
CA LEU A 73 -4.12 0.09 -8.61
C LEU A 73 -5.20 0.55 -9.58
N LEU A 74 -5.96 1.56 -9.19
CA LEU A 74 -7.11 2.06 -9.95
C LEU A 74 -7.08 3.59 -9.97
N THR A 75 -7.54 4.16 -11.06
CA THR A 75 -7.91 5.58 -11.20
C THR A 75 -9.41 5.66 -11.45
N ALA A 76 -10.00 6.85 -11.34
CA ALA A 76 -11.42 7.06 -11.63
C ALA A 76 -11.80 6.59 -13.05
N GLU A 77 -10.91 6.83 -14.02
CA GLU A 77 -11.08 6.42 -15.42
C GLU A 77 -11.29 4.91 -15.62
N VAL A 78 -10.79 4.05 -14.71
CA VAL A 78 -11.02 2.60 -14.80
C VAL A 78 -12.46 2.22 -14.43
N LEU A 79 -13.17 3.09 -13.71
CA LEU A 79 -14.52 2.86 -13.23
C LEU A 79 -15.59 3.54 -14.10
N ASP A 80 -15.17 4.42 -15.01
CA ASP A 80 -16.05 5.07 -15.97
C ASP A 80 -16.24 4.15 -17.18
N ASN A 81 -17.50 3.80 -17.50
CA ASN A 81 -17.89 2.92 -18.61
C ASN A 81 -18.17 3.71 -19.90
#